data_AF-A0A846GUA2-F1
#
_entry.id   AF-A0A846GUA2-F1
#
_cell.length_a   1.000
_cell.length_b   1.000
_cell.length_c   1.000
_cell.angle_alpha   90.00
_cell.angle_beta   90.00
_cell.angle_gamma   90.00
#
_symmetry.space_group_name_H-M   'P 1'
#
loop_
_entity.id
_entity.type
_entity.pdbx_description
1 polymer ?
#
loop_
_entity_poly.entity_id
_entity_poly.type
_entity_poly.pdbx_seq_one_letter_code
_entity_poly.pdbx_strand_id
1 'polypeptide(L)'
;MAFWPRFTVEGDQNLHSALQNLVSKKSKKDSQLMTNHNPKLLESKIAEVKRLLKERIQLHVNDPRVTDYGEKLTEVIGSDLITAKAILNACDQEELFWVSEVFEDISAKLQSRSFVLFLMELDEKYPDIHMEGEIKYAKLVIGWKDS
;
A
#
# COMPACT_ATOMS: atom_id res chain seq x y z
N MET A 1 12.68 -38.98 -39.73
CA MET A 1 12.66 -37.64 -40.35
C MET A 1 11.59 -36.82 -39.63
N ALA A 2 11.97 -35.94 -38.70
CA ALA A 2 11.02 -35.13 -37.94
C ALA A 2 10.88 -33.76 -38.62
N PHE A 3 9.69 -33.46 -39.11
CA PHE A 3 9.34 -32.20 -39.75
C PHE A 3 9.04 -31.15 -38.67
N TRP A 4 10.04 -30.35 -38.34
CA TRP A 4 9.82 -29.10 -37.61
C TRP A 4 9.26 -28.07 -38.59
N PRO A 5 8.17 -27.35 -38.26
CA PRO A 5 7.67 -26.29 -39.12
C PRO A 5 8.74 -25.19 -39.19
N ARG A 6 9.18 -24.89 -40.41
CA ARG A 6 10.12 -23.80 -40.70
C ARG A 6 9.41 -22.49 -40.38
N PHE A 7 9.63 -21.95 -39.18
CA PHE A 7 9.16 -20.63 -38.81
C PHE A 7 9.69 -19.61 -39.83
N THR A 8 8.77 -18.93 -40.52
CA THR A 8 9.09 -17.88 -41.46
C THR A 8 9.50 -16.64 -40.67
N VAL A 9 10.58 -15.99 -41.10
CA VAL A 9 11.20 -14.82 -40.43
C VAL A 9 10.22 -13.67 -40.20
N GLU A 10 9.14 -13.59 -40.99
CA GLU A 10 8.06 -12.61 -40.84
C GLU A 10 7.13 -12.87 -39.64
N GLY A 11 6.97 -14.12 -39.21
CA GLY A 11 6.16 -14.46 -38.03
C GLY A 11 6.84 -14.07 -36.72
N ASP A 12 8.16 -14.26 -36.64
CA ASP A 12 8.97 -13.97 -35.44
C ASP A 12 9.16 -12.47 -35.21
N GLN A 13 9.26 -11.67 -36.27
CA GLN A 13 9.30 -10.20 -36.17
C GLN A 13 8.01 -9.64 -35.56
N ASN A 14 6.85 -10.21 -35.94
CA ASN A 14 5.55 -9.81 -35.40
C ASN A 14 5.38 -10.21 -33.94
N LEU A 15 5.83 -11.41 -33.55
CA LEU A 15 5.82 -11.88 -32.17
C LEU A 15 6.77 -11.07 -31.28
N HIS A 16 8.00 -10.83 -31.73
CA HIS A 16 8.96 -9.99 -31.01
C HIS A 16 8.42 -8.57 -30.84
N SER A 17 7.88 -7.97 -31.90
CA SER A 17 7.27 -6.63 -31.84
C SER A 17 6.05 -6.60 -30.92
N ALA A 18 5.22 -7.65 -30.90
CA ALA A 18 4.08 -7.75 -30.01
C ALA A 18 4.51 -7.86 -28.53
N LEU A 19 5.55 -8.64 -28.24
CA LEU A 19 6.13 -8.76 -26.89
C LEU A 19 6.76 -7.44 -26.44
N GLN A 20 7.55 -6.77 -27.29
CA GLN A 20 8.11 -5.45 -26.98
C GLN A 20 7.02 -4.40 -26.74
N ASN A 21 5.93 -4.45 -27.52
CA ASN A 21 4.78 -3.58 -27.31
C ASN A 21 4.03 -3.90 -26.01
N LEU A 22 3.90 -5.17 -25.62
CA LEU A 22 3.28 -5.58 -24.35
C LEU A 22 4.13 -5.16 -23.15
N VAL A 23 5.45 -5.36 -23.20
CA VAL A 23 6.40 -4.92 -22.18
C VAL A 23 6.40 -3.39 -22.09
N SER A 24 6.40 -2.69 -23.22
CA SER A 24 6.31 -1.24 -23.28
C SER A 24 4.96 -0.71 -22.77
N LYS A 25 3.85 -1.38 -23.08
CA LYS A 25 2.51 -1.02 -22.56
C LYS A 25 2.40 -1.28 -21.07
N LYS A 26 2.97 -2.38 -20.56
CA LYS A 26 3.04 -2.69 -19.13
C LYS A 26 3.92 -1.68 -18.40
N SER A 27 5.12 -1.41 -18.88
CA SER A 27 6.01 -0.37 -18.34
C SER A 27 5.38 1.02 -18.38
N LYS A 28 4.71 1.40 -19.48
CA LYS A 28 3.97 2.67 -19.55
C LYS A 28 2.78 2.70 -18.61
N LYS A 29 2.04 1.61 -18.44
CA LYS A 29 0.92 1.52 -17.48
C LYS A 29 1.43 1.60 -16.03
N ASP A 30 2.53 0.93 -15.73
CA ASP A 30 3.18 0.96 -14.42
C ASP A 30 3.75 2.35 -14.14
N SER A 31 4.46 2.97 -15.11
CA SER A 31 4.89 4.37 -15.04
C SER A 31 3.71 5.33 -14.95
N GLN A 32 2.60 5.09 -15.65
CA GLN A 32 1.42 5.96 -15.62
C GLN A 32 0.64 5.84 -14.30
N LEU A 33 0.70 4.67 -13.65
CA LEU A 33 0.28 4.50 -12.25
C LEU A 33 1.19 5.28 -11.29
N MET A 34 2.50 5.35 -11.57
CA MET A 34 3.48 6.09 -10.75
C MET A 34 3.47 7.60 -11.01
N THR A 35 3.08 8.07 -12.20
CA THR A 35 3.06 9.51 -12.55
C THR A 35 1.77 10.23 -12.20
N ASN A 36 0.70 9.52 -11.80
CA ASN A 36 -0.52 10.15 -11.29
C ASN A 36 -0.38 10.61 -9.82
N HIS A 37 0.68 10.18 -9.12
CA HIS A 37 1.04 10.72 -7.81
C HIS A 37 2.05 11.84 -7.96
N ASN A 38 1.59 13.07 -7.75
CA ASN A 38 2.47 14.24 -7.63
C ASN A 38 3.44 14.00 -6.46
N PRO A 39 4.75 13.83 -6.68
CA PRO A 39 5.70 13.49 -5.61
C PRO A 39 5.71 14.55 -4.50
N LYS A 40 5.50 15.82 -4.85
CA LYS A 40 5.36 16.90 -3.85
C LYS A 40 4.13 16.73 -2.97
N LEU A 41 3.04 16.18 -3.51
CA LEU A 41 1.83 15.90 -2.75
C LEU A 41 2.05 14.73 -1.77
N LEU A 42 2.74 13.68 -2.20
CA LEU A 42 3.08 12.56 -1.32
C LEU A 42 4.00 12.99 -0.17
N GLU A 43 5.06 13.76 -0.47
CA GLU A 43 5.93 14.31 0.58
C GLU A 43 5.17 15.20 1.56
N SER A 44 4.25 16.04 1.04
CA SER A 44 3.37 16.85 1.88
C SER A 44 2.49 16.00 2.81
N LYS A 45 1.93 14.90 2.30
CA LYS A 45 1.13 13.95 3.12
C LYS A 45 1.98 13.24 4.17
N ILE A 46 3.19 12.82 3.84
CA ILE A 46 4.12 12.20 4.80
C ILE A 46 4.47 13.20 5.91
N ALA A 47 4.78 14.46 5.54
CA ALA A 47 5.06 15.51 6.51
C ALA A 47 3.84 15.79 7.42
N GLU A 48 2.64 15.78 6.86
CA GLU A 48 1.41 15.95 7.61
C GLU A 48 1.16 14.82 8.61
N VAL A 49 1.34 13.56 8.21
CA VAL A 49 1.23 12.40 9.11
C VAL A 49 2.24 12.51 10.25
N LYS A 50 3.50 12.85 9.96
CA LYS A 50 4.53 13.05 10.99
C LYS A 50 4.15 14.19 11.96
N ARG A 51 3.52 15.26 11.47
CA ARG A 51 3.01 16.36 12.31
C ARG A 51 1.87 15.89 13.21
N LEU A 52 0.89 15.18 12.66
CA LEU A 52 -0.25 14.65 13.39
C LEU A 52 0.18 13.69 14.51
N LEU A 53 1.14 12.80 14.22
CA LEU A 53 1.68 11.88 15.23
C LEU A 53 2.36 12.62 16.37
N LYS A 54 3.22 13.60 16.06
CA LYS A 54 3.90 14.41 17.10
C LYS A 54 2.91 15.08 18.04
N GLU A 55 1.81 15.61 17.50
CA GLU A 55 0.76 16.23 18.31
C GLU A 55 -0.02 15.19 19.12
N ARG A 56 -0.38 14.06 18.51
CA ARG A 56 -1.11 12.98 19.15
C ARG A 56 -0.34 12.41 20.36
N ILE A 57 0.97 12.22 20.23
CA ILE A 57 1.82 11.62 21.28
C ILE A 57 1.83 12.46 22.57
N GLN A 58 1.55 13.76 22.46
CA GLN A 58 1.45 14.65 23.63
C GLN A 58 0.10 14.57 24.35
N LEU A 59 -0.89 13.87 23.78
CA LEU A 59 -2.20 13.73 24.37
C LEU A 59 -2.24 12.55 25.33
N HIS A 60 -2.98 12.70 26.42
CA HIS A 60 -3.31 11.59 27.29
C HIS A 60 -4.27 10.63 26.58
N VAL A 61 -4.18 9.32 26.83
CA VAL A 61 -5.02 8.30 26.18
C VAL A 61 -6.54 8.54 26.33
N ASN A 62 -6.94 9.19 27.43
CA ASN A 62 -8.34 9.54 27.71
C ASN A 62 -8.74 10.94 27.20
N ASP A 63 -7.85 11.64 26.47
CA ASP A 63 -8.19 12.94 25.89
C ASP A 63 -9.18 12.74 24.73
N PRO A 64 -10.35 13.39 24.73
CA PRO A 64 -11.36 13.19 23.70
C PRO A 64 -10.86 13.53 22.28
N ARG A 65 -9.81 14.34 22.16
CA ARG A 65 -9.20 14.69 20.87
C ARG A 65 -8.44 13.54 20.22
N VAL A 66 -8.10 12.48 20.96
CA VAL A 66 -7.40 11.31 20.39
C VAL A 66 -8.19 10.73 19.21
N THR A 67 -9.52 10.67 19.32
CA THR A 67 -10.40 10.24 18.22
C THR A 67 -10.25 11.12 16.99
N ASP A 68 -10.21 12.46 17.16
CA ASP A 68 -10.04 13.40 16.05
C ASP A 68 -8.70 13.17 15.31
N TYR A 69 -7.64 12.81 16.02
CA TYR A 69 -6.35 12.48 15.41
C TYR A 69 -6.41 11.15 14.66
N GLY A 70 -7.11 10.15 15.19
CA GLY A 70 -7.34 8.87 14.51
C GLY A 70 -8.06 9.06 13.17
N GLU A 71 -9.14 9.86 13.17
CA GLU A 71 -9.88 10.20 11.94
C GLU A 71 -8.99 10.93 10.92
N LYS A 72 -8.22 11.93 11.36
CA LYS A 72 -7.31 12.68 10.47
C LYS A 72 -6.23 11.78 9.86
N LEU A 73 -5.62 10.91 10.66
CA LEU A 73 -4.62 9.95 10.18
C LEU A 73 -5.24 9.02 9.14
N THR A 74 -6.42 8.47 9.42
CA THR A 74 -7.17 7.61 8.49
C THR A 74 -7.47 8.31 7.17
N GLU A 75 -7.91 9.57 7.19
CA GLU A 75 -8.20 10.32 5.97
C GLU A 75 -6.96 10.59 5.11
N VAL A 76 -5.83 10.93 5.74
CA VAL A 76 -4.59 11.23 5.00
C VAL A 76 -3.98 9.95 4.42
N ILE A 77 -3.87 8.90 5.23
CA ILE A 77 -3.21 7.64 4.89
C ILE A 77 -4.10 6.78 3.99
N GLY A 78 -5.36 6.59 4.36
CA GLY A 78 -6.33 5.75 3.68
C GLY A 78 -6.95 6.35 2.43
N SER A 79 -6.36 7.41 1.84
CA SER A 79 -6.90 8.03 0.62
C SER A 79 -6.87 7.08 -0.58
N ASP A 80 -5.81 6.29 -0.70
CA ASP A 80 -5.65 5.23 -1.69
C ASP A 80 -4.54 4.28 -1.26
N LEU A 81 -4.52 3.09 -1.85
CA LEU A 81 -3.56 2.03 -1.53
C LEU A 81 -2.09 2.46 -1.72
N ILE A 82 -1.78 3.24 -2.77
CA ILE A 82 -0.39 3.59 -3.08
C ILE A 82 0.10 4.63 -2.05
N THR A 83 -0.74 5.63 -1.75
CA THR A 83 -0.45 6.62 -0.71
C THR A 83 -0.28 5.96 0.65
N ALA A 84 -1.18 5.04 1.03
CA ALA A 84 -1.08 4.33 2.31
C ALA A 84 0.26 3.59 2.44
N LYS A 85 0.60 2.76 1.45
CA LYS A 85 1.87 2.02 1.46
C LYS A 85 3.09 2.93 1.48
N ALA A 86 3.06 4.02 0.72
CA ALA A 86 4.19 4.94 0.67
C ALA A 86 4.41 5.66 2.01
N ILE A 87 3.34 6.12 2.66
CA ILE A 87 3.44 6.75 3.97
C ILE A 87 3.94 5.75 5.02
N LEU A 88 3.33 4.56 5.09
CA LEU A 88 3.69 3.56 6.10
C LEU A 88 5.13 3.03 5.95
N ASN A 89 5.65 2.96 4.72
CA ASN A 89 7.07 2.65 4.50
C ASN A 89 8.03 3.79 4.89
N ALA A 90 7.53 5.03 4.96
CA ALA A 90 8.31 6.20 5.37
C ALA A 90 8.29 6.43 6.89
N CYS A 91 7.45 5.68 7.62
CA CYS A 91 7.42 5.67 9.07
C CYS A 91 8.59 4.86 9.63
N ASP A 92 9.22 5.38 10.68
CA ASP A 92 10.06 4.56 11.54
C ASP A 92 9.21 3.65 12.45
N GLN A 93 9.85 2.79 13.25
CA GLN A 93 9.15 1.81 14.07
C GLN A 93 8.27 2.47 15.15
N GLU A 94 8.70 3.58 15.76
CA GLU A 94 7.91 4.28 16.78
C GLU A 94 6.70 4.96 16.12
N GLU A 95 6.90 5.61 14.99
CA GLU A 95 5.83 6.20 14.19
C GLU A 95 4.82 5.11 13.76
N LEU A 96 5.29 3.95 13.31
CA LEU A 96 4.44 2.81 12.94
C LEU A 96 3.63 2.28 14.13
N PHE A 97 4.22 2.18 15.31
CA PHE A 97 3.52 1.78 16.53
C PHE A 97 2.35 2.72 16.84
N TRP A 98 2.54 4.04 16.69
CA TRP A 98 1.47 4.99 16.93
C TRP A 98 0.42 5.03 15.81
N VAL A 99 0.80 4.75 14.57
CA VAL A 99 -0.12 4.68 13.43
C VAL A 99 -0.92 3.38 13.41
N SER A 100 -0.44 2.29 14.02
CA SER A 100 -1.15 1.01 13.99
C SER A 100 -2.55 1.08 14.59
N GLU A 101 -2.80 2.03 15.50
CA GLU A 101 -4.12 2.31 16.08
C GLU A 101 -5.21 2.59 15.05
N VAL A 102 -4.86 3.07 13.85
CA VAL A 102 -5.81 3.37 12.77
C VAL A 102 -5.79 2.35 11.63
N PHE A 103 -5.06 1.24 11.77
CA PHE A 103 -4.98 0.22 10.71
C PHE A 103 -6.31 -0.46 10.42
N GLU A 104 -7.17 -0.65 11.43
CA GLU A 104 -8.51 -1.18 11.22
C GLU A 104 -9.35 -0.22 10.35
N ASP A 105 -9.34 1.07 10.66
CA ASP A 105 -10.06 2.08 9.90
C ASP A 105 -9.54 2.22 8.46
N ILE A 106 -8.22 2.23 8.27
CA ILE A 106 -7.59 2.23 6.95
C ILE A 106 -7.99 0.95 6.18
N SER A 107 -8.02 -0.20 6.85
CA SER A 107 -8.42 -1.47 6.23
C SER A 107 -9.89 -1.46 5.82
N ALA A 108 -10.78 -0.92 6.67
CA ALA A 108 -12.19 -0.75 6.37
C ALA A 108 -12.42 0.21 5.19
N LYS A 109 -11.61 1.26 5.07
CA LYS A 109 -11.67 2.23 3.98
C LYS A 109 -11.14 1.67 2.66
N LEU A 110 -10.00 0.97 2.69
CA LEU A 110 -9.34 0.47 1.48
C LEU A 110 -9.90 -0.87 0.98
N GLN A 111 -10.40 -1.72 1.88
CA GLN A 111 -10.90 -3.09 1.60
C GLN A 111 -10.03 -3.86 0.57
N SER A 112 -8.72 -3.78 0.73
CA SER A 112 -7.77 -4.25 -0.29
C SER A 112 -6.98 -5.46 0.17
N ARG A 113 -7.06 -6.54 -0.62
CA ARG A 113 -6.19 -7.71 -0.44
C ARG A 113 -4.70 -7.35 -0.44
N SER A 114 -4.33 -6.36 -1.25
CA SER A 114 -2.94 -5.89 -1.33
C SER A 114 -2.52 -5.11 -0.09
N PHE A 115 -3.47 -4.49 0.64
CA PHE A 115 -3.19 -3.87 1.92
C PHE A 115 -3.03 -4.92 3.02
N VAL A 116 -3.87 -5.96 3.06
CA VAL A 116 -3.71 -7.10 3.99
C VAL A 116 -2.32 -7.72 3.87
N LEU A 117 -1.89 -8.05 2.65
CA LEU A 117 -0.56 -8.61 2.41
C LEU A 117 0.55 -7.67 2.88
N PHE A 118 0.37 -6.36 2.71
CA PHE A 118 1.33 -5.38 3.17
C PHE A 118 1.39 -5.25 4.70
N LEU A 119 0.25 -5.38 5.39
CA LEU A 119 0.25 -5.45 6.86
C LEU A 119 0.98 -6.70 7.35
N MET A 120 0.80 -7.85 6.69
CA MET A 120 1.55 -9.07 7.00
C MET A 120 3.07 -8.88 6.81
N GLU A 121 3.49 -8.22 5.72
CA GLU A 121 4.90 -7.87 5.49
C GLU A 121 5.45 -6.90 6.57
N LEU A 122 4.62 -5.96 7.04
CA LEU A 122 5.00 -5.04 8.11
C LEU A 122 5.14 -5.75 9.47
N ASP A 123 4.25 -6.67 9.78
CA ASP A 123 4.27 -7.46 11.02
C ASP A 123 5.50 -8.37 11.08
N GLU A 124 5.85 -9.02 9.96
CA GLU A 124 7.10 -9.78 9.84
C GLU A 124 8.34 -8.89 10.03
N LYS A 125 8.28 -7.63 9.59
CA LYS A 125 9.40 -6.67 9.71
C LYS A 125 9.51 -6.05 11.10
N TYR A 126 8.38 -5.84 11.79
CA TYR A 126 8.28 -5.17 13.07
C TYR A 126 7.40 -5.97 14.06
N PRO A 127 7.83 -7.18 14.47
CA PRO A 127 7.01 -8.09 15.27
C PRO A 127 6.63 -7.54 16.65
N ASP A 128 7.39 -6.57 17.17
CA ASP A 128 7.12 -5.94 18.47
C ASP A 128 5.88 -5.02 18.46
N ILE A 129 5.33 -4.69 17.27
CA ILE A 129 4.13 -3.89 17.15
C ILE A 129 2.86 -4.73 17.38
N HIS A 130 2.93 -6.06 17.20
CA HIS A 130 1.83 -7.00 17.40
C HIS A 130 0.58 -6.68 16.56
N MET A 131 0.70 -6.76 15.23
CA MET A 131 -0.36 -6.36 14.29
C MET A 131 -1.38 -7.48 13.98
N GLU A 132 -1.37 -8.59 14.72
CA GLU A 132 -2.17 -9.76 14.38
C GLU A 132 -3.69 -9.48 14.43
N GLY A 133 -4.11 -8.59 15.35
CA GLY A 133 -5.49 -8.14 15.47
C GLY A 133 -5.95 -7.35 14.24
N GLU A 134 -5.14 -6.38 13.83
CA GLU A 134 -5.36 -5.49 12.70
C GLU A 134 -5.35 -6.28 11.39
N ILE A 135 -4.44 -7.24 11.23
CA ILE A 135 -4.39 -8.15 10.06
C ILE A 135 -5.67 -9.01 10.02
N LYS A 136 -6.10 -9.54 11.17
CA LYS A 136 -7.33 -10.34 11.24
C LYS A 136 -8.56 -9.51 10.86
N TYR A 137 -8.65 -8.26 11.34
CA TYR A 137 -9.72 -7.35 10.95
C TYR A 137 -9.65 -7.01 9.45
N ALA A 138 -8.45 -6.73 8.93
CA ALA A 138 -8.25 -6.42 7.51
C ALA A 138 -8.65 -7.60 6.59
N LYS A 139 -8.38 -8.84 7.01
CA LYS A 139 -8.89 -10.05 6.35
C LYS A 139 -10.42 -10.14 6.40
N LEU A 140 -11.01 -9.85 7.56
CA LEU A 140 -12.46 -9.90 7.77
C LEU A 140 -13.21 -8.96 6.82
N VAL A 141 -12.79 -7.69 6.73
CA VAL A 141 -13.49 -6.66 5.94
C VAL A 141 -13.48 -6.93 4.43
N ILE A 142 -12.59 -7.80 3.93
CA ILE A 142 -12.57 -8.23 2.52
C ILE A 142 -13.13 -9.64 2.31
N GLY A 143 -13.61 -10.30 3.37
CA GLY A 143 -14.08 -11.68 3.32
C GLY A 143 -12.98 -12.69 2.96
N TRP A 144 -11.73 -12.45 3.39
CA TRP A 144 -10.62 -13.37 3.17
C TRP A 144 -10.90 -14.70 3.89
N LYS A 145 -10.88 -15.80 3.14
CA LYS A 145 -10.96 -17.15 3.71
C LYS A 145 -9.58 -17.78 3.64
N ASP A 146 -9.04 -18.19 4.78
CA ASP A 146 -7.82 -18.99 4.82
C ASP A 146 -8.18 -20.34 4.16
N SER A 147 -7.63 -20.55 2.96
CA SER A 147 -7.86 -21.70 2.09
C SER A 147 -7.02 -22.89 2.48
#